data_AF-A0A9N9N181-F1
#
_entry.id   AF-A0A9N9N181-F1
#
_cell.length_a   1.000
_cell.length_b   1.000
_cell.length_c   1.000
_cell.angle_alpha   90.00
_cell.angle_beta   90.00
_cell.angle_gamma   90.00
#
_symmetry.space_group_name_H-M   'P 1'
#
loop_
_entity.id
_entity.type
_entity.pdbx_description
1 polymer ?
#
loop_
_entity_poly.entity_id
_entity_poly.type
_entity_poly.pdbx_seq_one_letter_code
_entity_poly.pdbx_strand_id
1 'polypeptide(L)' 'MALFGITTRYVWFAVPLSGFFFGKFLDDQETLRMTNFRDKSCLYGGRVKEGDLPSWP' A
#
# COMPACT_ATOMS: atom_id res chain seq x y z
N MET A 1 29.38 -2.50 -20.83
CA MET A 1 29.15 -1.04 -20.75
C MET A 1 28.35 -0.77 -19.48
N ALA A 2 28.96 -0.11 -18.49
CA ALA A 2 28.23 0.41 -17.33
C ALA A 2 27.91 1.88 -17.64
N LEU A 3 26.63 2.25 -17.66
CA LEU A 3 26.22 3.65 -17.69
C LEU A 3 26.22 4.13 -16.23
N PHE A 4 27.06 5.13 -15.91
CA PHE A 4 27.15 5.73 -14.58
C PHE A 4 27.41 4.74 -13.41
N GLY A 5 28.23 3.71 -13.62
CA GLY A 5 28.54 2.71 -12.57
C GLY A 5 27.41 1.71 -12.29
N ILE A 6 26.25 1.87 -12.93
CA ILE A 6 25.15 0.90 -12.88
C ILE A 6 25.45 -0.18 -13.92
N THR A 7 25.89 -1.33 -13.43
CA THR A 7 25.97 -2.55 -14.22
C THR A 7 24.58 -3.16 -14.41
N THR A 8 24.37 -3.89 -15.52
CA THR A 8 23.12 -4.61 -15.82
C THR A 8 22.69 -5.58 -14.71
N ARG A 9 23.60 -5.96 -13.80
CA ARG A 9 23.31 -6.74 -12.60
C ARG A 9 22.36 -6.03 -11.62
N TYR A 10 22.43 -4.71 -11.50
CA TYR A 10 21.54 -3.97 -10.58
C TYR A 10 20.11 -3.91 -11.10
N VAL A 11 19.90 -3.99 -12.41
CA VAL A 11 18.57 -4.03 -13.03
C VAL A 11 17.78 -5.25 -12.54
N TRP A 12 18.45 -6.40 -12.37
CA TRP A 12 17.83 -7.63 -11.87
C TRP A 12 17.30 -7.53 -10.44
N PHE A 13 17.78 -6.57 -9.64
CA PHE A 13 17.23 -6.28 -8.32
C PHE A 13 16.25 -5.09 -8.36
N ALA A 14 16.59 -4.05 -9.11
CA ALA A 14 15.79 -2.83 -9.20
C ALA A 14 14.41 -3.10 -9.81
N VAL A 15 14.31 -3.94 -10.85
CA VAL A 15 13.03 -4.22 -11.52
C VAL A 15 12.06 -4.96 -10.59
N PRO A 16 12.41 -6.11 -9.96
CA PRO A 16 11.50 -6.78 -9.02
C PRO A 16 11.11 -5.89 -7.83
N LEU A 17 12.06 -5.14 -7.25
CA LEU A 17 11.76 -4.25 -6.14
C LEU A 17 10.78 -3.15 -6.57
N SER A 18 11.03 -2.50 -7.70
CA SER A 18 10.12 -1.47 -8.22
C SER A 18 8.73 -2.02 -8.50
N GLY A 19 8.63 -3.23 -9.07
CA GLY A 19 7.35 -3.91 -9.31
C GLY A 19 6.60 -4.20 -8.01
N PHE A 20 7.30 -4.67 -6.96
CA PHE A 20 6.69 -4.90 -5.65
C PHE A 20 6.15 -3.62 -5.02
N PHE A 21 6.97 -2.56 -4.96
CA PHE A 21 6.54 -1.29 -4.37
C PHE A 21 5.41 -0.64 -5.15
N PHE A 22 5.45 -0.75 -6.48
CA PHE A 22 4.38 -0.24 -7.33
C PHE A 22 3.08 -1.05 -7.15
N GLY A 23 3.16 -2.37 -7.09
CA GLY A 23 2.01 -3.23 -6.80
C GLY A 23 1.40 -2.91 -5.44
N LYS A 24 2.22 -2.82 -4.40
CA LYS A 24 1.76 -2.41 -3.06
C LYS A 24 1.08 -1.04 -3.08
N PHE A 25 1.64 -0.08 -3.81
CA PHE A 25 1.04 1.25 -3.93
C PHE A 25 -0.38 1.16 -4.54
N LEU A 26 -0.58 0.34 -5.58
CA LEU A 26 -1.91 0.13 -6.17
C LEU A 26 -2.88 -0.53 -5.19
N ASP A 27 -2.44 -1.54 -4.44
CA ASP A 27 -3.27 -2.22 -3.43
C ASP A 27 -3.68 -1.27 -2.29
N ASP A 28 -2.76 -0.39 -1.87
CA ASP A 28 -3.04 0.62 -0.84
C ASP A 28 -4.08 1.65 -1.36
N GLN A 29 -4.02 2.05 -2.64
CA GLN A 29 -5.03 2.92 -3.24
C GLN A 29 -6.41 2.26 -3.33
N GLU A 30 -6.46 0.97 -3.68
CA GLU A 30 -7.74 0.24 -3.71
C GLU A 30 -8.31 0.06 -2.30
N THR A 31 -7.46 -0.15 -1.30
CA THR A 31 -7.86 -0.18 0.11
C THR A 31 -8.54 1.11 0.54
N LEU A 32 -7.99 2.27 0.13
CA LEU A 32 -8.62 3.58 0.37
C LEU A 32 -9.98 3.72 -0.31
N ARG A 33 -10.19 3.08 -1.47
CA ARG A 33 -11.49 3.04 -2.15
C ARG A 33 -12.51 2.15 -1.41
N MET A 34 -12.04 1.17 -0.65
CA MET A 34 -12.85 0.19 0.08
C MET A 34 -13.23 0.62 1.51
N THR A 35 -13.11 1.90 1.88
CA THR A 35 -13.39 2.37 3.25
C THR A 35 -14.88 2.67 3.53
N ASN A 36 -15.78 2.50 2.57
CA ASN A 36 -17.19 2.92 2.73
C ASN A 36 -17.94 2.17 3.85
N PHE A 37 -17.61 0.90 4.06
CA PHE A 37 -18.21 0.05 5.11
C PHE A 37 -17.33 -0.08 6.36
N ARG A 38 -16.24 0.69 6.41
CA ARG A 38 -15.35 0.74 7.57
C ARG A 38 -16.12 1.16 8.82
N ASP A 39 -15.83 0.49 9.95
CA ASP A 39 -16.42 0.76 11.26
C ASP A 39 -17.96 0.71 11.30
N LYS A 40 -18.57 -0.03 10.38
CA LYS A 40 -20.04 -0.24 10.29
C LYS A 40 -20.45 -1.71 10.38
N SER A 41 -19.50 -2.63 10.56
CA SER A 41 -19.79 -4.05 10.69
C SER A 41 -20.48 -4.37 12.03
N CYS A 42 -21.24 -5.45 12.09
CA CYS A 42 -21.93 -5.88 13.31
C CYS A 42 -20.97 -6.11 14.50
N LEU A 43 -19.74 -6.58 14.23
CA LEU A 43 -18.75 -6.91 15.26
C LEU A 43 -17.90 -5.72 15.72
N TYR A 44 -17.60 -4.78 14.81
CA TYR A 44 -16.64 -3.70 15.03
C TYR A 44 -17.23 -2.30 14.91
N GLY A 45 -18.52 -2.19 14.58
CA GLY A 45 -19.22 -0.93 14.46
C GLY A 45 -19.30 -0.18 15.79
N GLY A 46 -19.00 1.13 15.76
CA GLY A 46 -19.07 1.99 16.94
C GLY A 46 -17.92 1.82 17.94
N ARG A 47 -16.85 1.07 17.62
CA ARG A 47 -15.65 0.97 18.47
C ARG A 47 -14.73 2.19 18.40
N VAL A 48 -14.87 3.01 17.37
CA VAL A 48 -14.10 4.25 17.18
C VAL A 48 -14.87 5.40 17.84
N LYS A 49 -14.21 6.19 18.69
CA LYS A 49 -14.83 7.35 19.32
C LYS A 49 -14.90 8.52 18.33
N GLU A 50 -15.82 9.45 18.56
CA GLU A 50 -15.88 10.68 17.79
C GLU A 50 -14.56 11.46 17.93
N GLY A 51 -13.87 11.69 16.81
CA GLY A 51 -12.58 12.37 16.76
C GLY A 51 -11.35 11.46 16.70
N ASP A 52 -11.50 10.14 16.92
CA ASP A 52 -10.41 9.19 16.74
C ASP A 52 -10.18 8.88 15.25
N LEU A 53 -8.96 8.44 14.94
CA LEU A 53 -8.64 7.92 13.61
C LEU A 53 -9.49 6.67 13.30
N PRO A 54 -9.82 6.43 12.01
CA PRO A 54 -10.52 5.22 11.61
C PRO A 54 -9.72 3.95 11.96
N SER A 55 -10.39 2.81 12.05
CA SER A 55 -9.70 1.56 12.42
C SER A 55 -8.69 1.04 11.39
N TRP A 56 -8.88 1.36 10.11
CA TRP A 56 -7.95 1.04 9.02
C TRP A 56 -8.29 1.79 7.70
N PRO A 57 -7.38 1.91 6.72
CA PRO A 57 -5.95 1.76 6.94
C PRO A 57 -5.47 2.74 8.00
#